data_AF-F2DVM4-F1
#
_entry.id   AF-F2DVM4-F1
#
_cell.length_a   1.000
_cell.length_b   1.000
_cell.length_c   1.000
_cell.angle_alpha   90.00
_cell.angle_beta   90.00
_cell.angle_gamma   90.00
#
_symmetry.space_group_name_H-M   'P 1'
#
loop_
_entity.id
_entity.type
_entity.pdbx_description
1 polymer ?
#
loop_
_entity_poly.entity_id
_entity_poly.type
_entity_poly.pdbx_seq_one_letter_code
_entity_poly.pdbx_strand_id
1 'polypeptide(L)'
;LYGANSPEWVITMEACNAHGIYCVRLYDTLGAGAIEFILCHAEVEIAFAEEKKVAELLKTFPKSTEFLKTIVSFGKLTQEQKEEVSKYGLSIYSWDELLSLVR
;
A
#
# COMPACT_ATOMS: atom_id res chain seq x y z
N LEU A 1 -1.30 3.66 -5.07
CA LEU A 1 -2.63 3.02 -5.20
C LEU A 1 -2.54 1.77 -6.07
N TYR A 2 -2.93 0.61 -5.54
CA TYR A 2 -2.79 -0.69 -6.21
C TYR A 2 -4.05 -1.56 -6.11
N GLY A 3 -4.79 -1.71 -7.20
CA GLY A 3 -6.01 -2.53 -7.21
C GLY A 3 -7.07 -1.99 -8.16
N ALA A 4 -8.18 -2.72 -8.26
CA ALA A 4 -9.33 -2.27 -9.04
C ALA A 4 -10.00 -1.03 -8.40
N ASN A 5 -10.79 -0.31 -9.20
CA ASN A 5 -11.56 0.83 -8.70
C ASN A 5 -12.57 0.36 -7.66
N SER A 6 -12.57 1.02 -6.50
CA SER A 6 -13.51 0.82 -5.39
C SER A 6 -13.80 2.18 -4.71
N PRO A 7 -14.78 2.26 -3.80
CA PRO A 7 -15.01 3.48 -3.02
C PRO A 7 -13.76 3.94 -2.25
N GLU A 8 -13.06 3.04 -1.57
CA GLU A 8 -11.84 3.31 -0.80
C GLU A 8 -10.72 3.87 -1.70
N TRP A 9 -10.58 3.31 -2.90
CA TRP A 9 -9.63 3.78 -3.90
C TRP A 9 -9.93 5.21 -4.34
N VAL A 10 -11.20 5.52 -4.59
CA VAL A 10 -11.62 6.87 -5.00
C VAL A 10 -11.42 7.86 -3.86
N ILE A 11 -11.82 7.51 -2.64
CA ILE A 11 -11.61 8.32 -1.44
C ILE A 11 -10.13 8.62 -1.24
N THR A 12 -9.26 7.61 -1.37
CA THR A 12 -7.81 7.79 -1.23
C THR A 12 -7.27 8.76 -2.30
N MET A 13 -7.73 8.63 -3.55
CA MET A 13 -7.33 9.52 -4.64
C MET A 13 -7.77 10.98 -4.38
N GLU A 14 -9.00 11.19 -3.94
CA GLU A 14 -9.51 12.52 -3.59
C GLU A 14 -8.76 13.11 -2.39
N ALA A 15 -8.40 12.30 -1.40
CA ALA A 15 -7.56 12.73 -0.28
C ALA A 15 -6.17 13.17 -0.76
N CYS A 16 -5.53 12.41 -1.65
CA CYS A 16 -4.26 12.81 -2.24
C CYS A 16 -4.39 14.16 -2.96
N ASN A 17 -5.44 14.33 -3.78
CA ASN A 17 -5.70 15.57 -4.50
C ASN A 17 -5.93 16.77 -3.57
N ALA A 18 -6.75 16.59 -2.52
CA ALA A 18 -7.07 17.63 -1.55
C ALA A 18 -5.84 18.11 -0.76
N HIS A 19 -4.85 17.23 -0.55
CA HIS A 19 -3.64 17.53 0.22
C HIS A 19 -2.39 17.78 -0.63
N GLY A 20 -2.51 17.86 -1.96
CA GLY A 20 -1.37 18.06 -2.85
C GLY A 20 -0.36 16.90 -2.84
N ILE A 21 -0.81 15.70 -2.49
CA ILE A 21 0.00 14.48 -2.46
C ILE A 21 -0.03 13.84 -3.84
N TYR A 22 1.15 13.50 -4.38
CA TYR A 22 1.25 12.79 -5.64
C TYR A 22 0.85 11.32 -5.48
N CYS A 23 -0.15 10.89 -6.25
CA CYS A 23 -0.57 9.50 -6.24
C CYS A 23 0.03 8.71 -7.41
N VAL A 24 0.83 7.69 -7.10
CA VAL A 24 1.38 6.75 -8.08
C VAL A 24 0.50 5.49 -8.20
N ARG A 25 0.29 5.04 -9.44
CA ARG A 25 -0.50 3.83 -9.75
C ARG A 25 0.42 2.62 -9.93
N LEU A 26 0.00 1.48 -9.38
CA LEU A 26 0.68 0.20 -9.52
C LEU A 26 -0.20 -0.79 -10.27
N TYR A 27 0.42 -1.64 -11.09
CA TYR A 27 -0.23 -2.63 -11.95
C TYR A 27 0.58 -3.92 -12.01
N ASP A 28 -0.09 -5.08 -12.14
CA ASP A 28 0.58 -6.39 -12.21
C ASP A 28 1.32 -6.66 -13.53
N THR A 29 1.13 -5.83 -14.55
CA THR A 29 1.49 -6.13 -15.95
C THR A 29 2.94 -6.58 -16.13
N LEU A 30 3.86 -6.03 -15.32
CA LEU A 30 5.30 -6.29 -15.39
C LEU A 30 5.84 -7.02 -14.15
N GLY A 31 4.97 -7.55 -13.29
CA GLY A 31 5.31 -8.31 -12.09
C GLY A 31 5.95 -7.49 -10.96
N ALA A 32 6.38 -8.19 -9.91
CA ALA A 32 6.85 -7.58 -8.66
C ALA A 32 8.10 -6.71 -8.81
N GLY A 33 9.00 -7.01 -9.74
CA GLY A 33 10.20 -6.20 -9.97
C GLY A 33 9.89 -4.79 -10.50
N ALA A 34 8.85 -4.66 -11.33
CA ALA A 34 8.40 -3.34 -11.79
C ALA A 34 7.70 -2.57 -10.66
N ILE A 35 6.93 -3.27 -9.82
CA ILE A 35 6.29 -2.68 -8.64
C ILE A 35 7.36 -2.15 -7.67
N GLU A 36 8.38 -2.97 -7.37
CA GLU A 36 9.54 -2.56 -6.55
C GLU A 36 10.22 -1.32 -7.14
N PHE A 37 10.52 -1.33 -8.44
CA PHE A 37 11.15 -0.20 -9.09
C PHE A 37 10.32 1.08 -8.96
N ILE A 38 9.01 1.02 -9.19
CA ILE A 38 8.13 2.19 -9.09
C ILE A 38 8.06 2.69 -7.65
N LEU A 39 7.93 1.80 -6.67
CA LEU A 39 7.89 2.16 -5.24
C LEU A 39 9.16 2.90 -4.81
N CYS A 40 10.33 2.38 -5.19
CA CYS A 40 11.61 2.99 -4.83
C CYS A 40 11.87 4.28 -5.63
N HIS A 41 11.62 4.27 -6.94
CA HIS A 41 11.90 5.43 -7.81
C HIS A 41 11.03 6.65 -7.46
N ALA A 42 9.79 6.42 -7.07
CA ALA A 42 8.88 7.48 -6.64
C ALA A 42 8.88 7.71 -5.12
N GLU A 43 9.82 7.07 -4.39
CA GLU A 43 9.99 7.21 -2.95
C GLU A 43 8.68 7.07 -2.16
N VAL A 44 7.86 6.07 -2.52
CA VAL A 44 6.50 5.92 -1.99
C VAL A 44 6.52 5.53 -0.52
N GLU A 45 6.01 6.41 0.35
CA GLU A 45 5.95 6.17 1.80
C GLU A 45 4.71 5.36 2.25
N ILE A 46 3.59 5.51 1.55
CA ILE A 46 2.31 4.86 1.89
C ILE A 46 1.70 4.18 0.67
N ALA A 47 1.44 2.87 0.78
CA ALA A 47 0.79 2.09 -0.27
C ALA A 47 -0.62 1.68 0.14
N PHE A 48 -1.62 2.22 -0.54
CA PHE A 48 -3.00 1.73 -0.48
C PHE A 48 -3.23 0.65 -1.52
N ALA A 49 -3.72 -0.52 -1.10
CA ALA A 49 -3.84 -1.71 -1.94
C ALA A 49 -5.12 -2.52 -1.71
N GLU A 50 -5.66 -3.11 -2.77
CA GLU A 50 -6.69 -4.15 -2.68
C GLU A 50 -6.15 -5.36 -1.91
N GLU A 51 -7.01 -6.06 -1.15
CA GLU A 51 -6.65 -7.21 -0.32
C GLU A 51 -5.76 -8.24 -1.05
N LYS A 52 -6.17 -8.65 -2.25
CA LYS A 52 -5.44 -9.64 -3.06
C LYS A 52 -4.06 -9.14 -3.56
N LYS A 53 -3.79 -7.83 -3.48
CA LYS A 53 -2.56 -7.19 -3.96
C LYS A 53 -1.52 -6.98 -2.87
N VAL A 54 -1.89 -7.14 -1.59
CA VAL A 54 -0.96 -7.06 -0.47
C VAL A 54 0.16 -8.09 -0.63
N ALA A 55 -0.16 -9.33 -1.04
CA ALA A 55 0.84 -10.37 -1.26
C ALA A 55 1.87 -9.98 -2.34
N GLU A 56 1.46 -9.29 -3.40
CA GLU A 56 2.39 -8.81 -4.43
C GLU A 56 3.28 -7.66 -3.92
N LEU A 57 2.78 -6.82 -3.03
CA LEU A 57 3.61 -5.80 -2.36
C LEU A 57 4.68 -6.42 -1.47
N LEU A 58 4.34 -7.46 -0.72
CA LEU A 58 5.30 -8.16 0.16
C LEU A 58 6.48 -8.76 -0.63
N LYS A 59 6.27 -9.18 -1.88
CA LYS A 59 7.34 -9.67 -2.76
C LYS A 59 8.38 -8.62 -3.14
N THR A 60 8.11 -7.33 -2.89
CA THR A 60 9.05 -6.23 -3.15
C THR A 60 10.01 -5.98 -1.97
N PHE A 61 9.85 -6.74 -0.89
CA PHE A 61 10.72 -6.63 0.29
C PHE A 61 12.02 -7.43 0.06
N PRO A 62 13.16 -6.97 0.62
CA PRO A 62 13.30 -5.84 1.53
C PRO A 62 13.46 -4.48 0.82
N LYS A 63 13.67 -4.43 -0.49
CA LYS A 63 14.17 -3.20 -1.11
C LYS A 63 13.19 -2.04 -1.01
N SER A 64 11.89 -2.29 -1.21
CA SER A 64 10.89 -1.23 -1.11
C SER A 64 10.72 -0.66 0.31
N THR A 65 11.19 -1.36 1.35
CA THR A 65 11.09 -0.91 2.75
C THR A 65 12.01 0.28 3.08
N GLU A 66 12.96 0.58 2.19
CA GLU A 66 13.78 1.80 2.25
C GLU A 66 12.89 3.05 2.32
N PHE A 67 11.85 3.11 1.48
CA PHE A 67 10.92 4.24 1.39
C PHE A 67 9.54 3.92 1.97
N LEU A 68 9.01 2.72 1.70
CA LEU A 68 7.68 2.33 2.14
C LEU A 68 7.66 2.15 3.66
N LYS A 69 6.75 2.86 4.33
CA LYS A 69 6.58 2.83 5.80
C LYS A 69 5.24 2.25 6.22
N THR A 70 4.20 2.49 5.41
CA THR A 70 2.83 2.08 5.73
C THR A 70 2.15 1.40 4.55
N ILE A 71 1.48 0.29 4.81
CA ILE A 71 0.57 -0.36 3.87
C ILE A 71 -0.85 -0.24 4.42
N VAL A 72 -1.79 0.15 3.57
CA VAL A 72 -3.23 0.14 3.89
C VAL A 72 -3.91 -0.81 2.93
N SER A 73 -4.56 -1.85 3.47
CA SER A 73 -5.39 -2.73 2.68
C SER A 73 -6.84 -2.24 2.66
N PHE A 74 -7.46 -2.22 1.48
CA PHE A 74 -8.90 -1.95 1.33
C PHE A 74 -9.78 -3.08 1.88
N GLY A 75 -9.20 -4.26 2.15
CA GLY A 75 -9.92 -5.39 2.70
C GLY A 75 -9.31 -5.90 4.00
N LYS A 76 -9.57 -7.18 4.28
CA LYS A 76 -9.13 -7.81 5.52
C LYS A 76 -7.66 -8.18 5.42
N LEU A 77 -7.00 -8.14 6.56
CA LEU A 77 -5.60 -8.57 6.70
C LEU A 77 -5.55 -9.88 7.46
N THR A 78 -4.68 -10.77 7.04
CA THR A 78 -4.33 -11.96 7.82
C THR A 78 -3.32 -11.60 8.89
N GLN A 79 -3.29 -12.38 9.98
CA GLN A 79 -2.29 -12.21 11.03
C GLN A 79 -0.86 -12.40 10.49
N GLU A 80 -0.68 -13.36 9.58
CA GLU A 80 0.59 -13.63 8.91
C GLU A 80 1.10 -12.41 8.11
N GLN A 81 0.21 -11.71 7.39
CA GLN A 81 0.59 -10.48 6.68
C GLN A 81 1.06 -9.39 7.63
N LYS A 82 0.38 -9.24 8.78
CA LYS A 82 0.76 -8.25 9.81
C LYS A 82 2.14 -8.55 10.39
N GLU A 83 2.37 -9.81 10.73
CA GLU A 83 3.65 -10.28 11.26
C GLU A 83 4.78 -10.10 10.25
N GLU A 84 4.57 -10.46 8.98
CA GLU A 84 5.57 -10.31 7.93
C GLU A 84 5.98 -8.85 7.73
N VAL A 85 5.02 -7.91 7.68
CA VAL A 85 5.31 -6.48 7.55
C VAL A 85 6.06 -5.95 8.78
N SER A 86 5.68 -6.41 9.98
CA SER A 86 6.29 -5.97 11.24
C SER A 86 7.77 -6.33 11.34
N LYS A 87 8.22 -7.44 10.71
CA LYS A 87 9.64 -7.84 10.66
C LYS A 87 10.53 -6.79 10.01
N TYR A 88 9.97 -5.97 9.13
CA TYR A 88 10.67 -4.88 8.44
C TYR A 88 10.46 -3.51 9.11
N GLY A 89 9.78 -3.45 10.26
CA GLY A 89 9.49 -2.20 10.98
C GLY A 89 8.41 -1.33 10.31
N LEU A 90 7.63 -1.90 9.39
CA LEU A 90 6.54 -1.21 8.71
C LEU A 90 5.22 -1.39 9.47
N SER A 91 4.28 -0.47 9.24
CA SER A 91 2.90 -0.59 9.73
C SER A 91 1.98 -1.08 8.63
N ILE A 92 1.01 -1.93 8.96
CA ILE A 92 -0.05 -2.34 8.04
C ILE A 92 -1.41 -2.28 8.70
N TYR A 93 -2.39 -1.68 8.01
CA TYR A 93 -3.74 -1.45 8.51
C TYR A 93 -4.77 -1.93 7.49
N SER A 94 -5.89 -2.49 7.96
CA SER A 94 -7.09 -2.57 7.14
C SER A 94 -7.72 -1.18 7.01
N TRP A 95 -8.63 -1.04 6.06
CA TRP A 95 -9.37 0.21 5.87
C TRP A 95 -10.13 0.63 7.14
N ASP A 96 -10.80 -0.32 7.79
CA ASP A 96 -11.53 -0.07 9.04
C ASP A 96 -10.60 0.37 10.17
N GLU A 97 -9.41 -0.25 10.27
CA GLU A 97 -8.39 0.13 11.26
C GLU A 97 -7.90 1.55 11.00
N LEU A 98 -7.61 1.91 9.74
CA LEU A 98 -7.21 3.27 9.37
C LEU A 98 -8.28 4.30 9.77
N LEU A 99 -9.55 4.03 9.46
CA LEU A 99 -10.65 4.93 9.82
C LEU A 99 -10.81 5.11 11.33
N SER A 100 -10.45 4.09 12.12
CA SER A 100 -10.49 4.18 13.58
C SER A 100 -9.39 5.06 14.19
N LEU A 101 -8.29 5.31 13.47
CA LEU A 101 -7.20 6.18 13.93
C LEU A 101 -7.56 7.67 13.93
N VAL A 102 -8.59 8.05 13.17
CA VAL A 102 -9.02 9.44 13.00
C VAL A 102 -10.19 9.79 13.95
N ARG A 103 -10.63 8.82 14.78
CA ARG A 103 -11.69 9.02 15.78
C ARG A 103 -11.14 9.36 17.16
#